data_AF-A0A961L6Q0-F1
#
_entry.id   AF-A0A961L6Q0-F1
#
_cell.length_a   1.000
_cell.length_b   1.000
_cell.length_c   1.000
_cell.angle_alpha   90.00
_cell.angle_beta   90.00
_cell.angle_gamma   90.00
#
_symmetry.space_group_name_H-M   'P 1'
#
loop_
_entity.id
_entity.type
_entity.pdbx_description
1 polymer ?
#
loop_
_entity_poly.entity_id
_entity_poly.type
_entity_poly.pdbx_seq_one_letter_code
_entity_poly.pdbx_strand_id
1 'polypeptide(L)'
;MKFENVEEGLTVAKQVNDVTGLSSLVVIDPKHRGSAKVVRPLVKLLDAQGNEVKIPGTDHSVTVGFPIGALLEVRDGQEVGPGHVLARIPVEGQKTRDITGGLPRVAELFEARSPKDKGMLAEMTGTVSFGKETKGKVRLQITDPDGKVWEELVPKEKSILVHEGQVVNKGETIVDGPADPQDILRLLGIEELSRYIVDEVQDV
;
A
#
# COMPACT_ATOMS: atom_id res chain seq x y z
N MET A 1 16.14 29.52 8.34
CA MET A 1 16.09 28.57 7.20
C MET A 1 15.32 29.19 6.03
N LYS A 2 15.38 28.59 4.83
CA LYS A 2 14.69 29.09 3.63
C LYS A 2 14.02 27.96 2.86
N PHE A 3 12.78 28.14 2.45
CA PHE A 3 12.06 27.23 1.57
C PHE A 3 12.49 27.37 0.11
N GLU A 4 12.51 26.25 -0.58
CA GLU A 4 12.72 26.17 -2.02
C GLU A 4 11.67 25.23 -2.59
N ASN A 5 11.00 25.66 -3.66
CA ASN A 5 9.94 24.91 -4.32
C ASN A 5 8.73 24.58 -3.42
N VAL A 6 8.45 25.44 -2.42
CA VAL A 6 7.25 25.35 -1.57
C VAL A 6 6.24 26.39 -2.08
N GLU A 7 5.34 25.95 -2.95
CA GLU A 7 4.35 26.79 -3.62
C GLU A 7 2.93 26.27 -3.32
N GLU A 8 2.11 27.13 -2.73
CA GLU A 8 0.72 26.80 -2.38
C GLU A 8 -0.10 26.55 -3.65
N GLY A 9 -0.77 25.40 -3.70
CA GLY A 9 -1.53 24.91 -4.85
C GLY A 9 -0.72 24.10 -5.86
N LEU A 10 0.62 24.13 -5.79
CA LEU A 10 1.51 23.36 -6.68
C LEU A 10 2.22 22.22 -5.96
N THR A 11 3.01 22.52 -4.93
CA THR A 11 3.79 21.53 -4.16
C THR A 11 3.31 21.39 -2.72
N VAL A 12 2.57 22.38 -2.20
CA VAL A 12 1.90 22.29 -0.90
C VAL A 12 0.45 22.76 -0.98
N ALA A 13 -0.41 22.26 -0.09
CA ALA A 13 -1.78 22.71 0.08
C ALA A 13 -2.02 23.09 1.53
N LYS A 14 -2.83 24.12 1.75
CA LYS A 14 -3.28 24.49 3.09
C LYS A 14 -4.36 23.51 3.55
N GLN A 15 -4.07 22.76 4.61
CA GLN A 15 -5.03 21.91 5.30
C GLN A 15 -5.41 22.58 6.62
N VAL A 16 -6.71 22.77 6.83
CA VAL A 16 -7.23 23.22 8.13
C VAL A 16 -7.52 21.96 8.95
N ASN A 17 -7.02 21.93 10.19
CA ASN A 17 -7.37 20.88 11.13
C ASN A 17 -8.73 21.20 11.75
N ASP A 18 -9.72 20.35 11.51
CA ASP A 18 -11.12 20.57 11.93
C ASP A 18 -11.31 20.65 13.46
N VAL A 19 -10.40 20.06 14.24
CA VAL A 19 -10.48 20.04 15.71
C VAL A 19 -9.86 21.30 16.32
N THR A 20 -8.73 21.75 15.78
CA THR A 20 -7.97 22.88 16.34
C THR A 20 -8.20 24.20 15.62
N GLY A 21 -8.80 24.17 14.42
CA GLY A 21 -8.97 25.33 13.54
C GLY A 21 -7.65 25.86 12.96
N LEU A 22 -6.51 25.22 13.27
CA LEU A 22 -5.20 25.65 12.81
C LEU A 22 -4.96 25.19 11.38
N SER A 23 -4.47 26.10 10.54
CA SER A 23 -4.06 25.78 9.18
C SER A 23 -2.60 25.34 9.15
N SER A 24 -2.34 24.16 8.62
CA SER A 24 -1.00 23.61 8.34
C SER A 24 -0.79 23.48 6.84
N LEU A 25 0.46 23.50 6.38
CA LEU A 25 0.79 23.21 4.98
C LEU A 25 1.08 21.71 4.84
N VAL A 26 0.43 21.05 3.89
CA VAL A 26 0.64 19.64 3.53
C VAL A 26 1.35 19.57 2.20
N VAL A 27 2.39 18.75 2.09
CA VAL A 27 3.04 18.47 0.81
C VAL A 27 2.13 17.63 -0.07
N ILE A 28 1.83 18.13 -1.26
CA ILE A 28 1.00 17.46 -2.26
C ILE A 28 1.85 17.02 -3.44
N ASP A 29 1.38 15.98 -4.14
CA ASP A 29 1.96 15.63 -5.44
C ASP A 29 1.60 16.71 -6.46
N PRO A 30 2.58 17.34 -7.14
CA PRO A 30 2.30 18.24 -8.25
C PRO A 30 1.57 17.48 -9.37
N LYS A 31 0.25 17.61 -9.42
CA LYS A 31 -0.60 17.00 -10.46
C LYS A 31 -0.06 17.37 -11.84
N HIS A 32 0.00 16.39 -12.75
CA HIS A 32 0.46 16.51 -14.15
C HIS A 32 -0.41 17.47 -14.99
N ARG A 33 -0.41 18.77 -14.71
CA ARG A 33 -0.86 19.79 -15.66
C ARG A 33 0.34 20.23 -16.48
N GLY A 34 0.60 19.49 -17.56
CA GLY A 34 1.45 19.90 -18.68
C GLY A 34 2.91 20.22 -18.34
N SER A 35 3.81 19.28 -18.65
CA SER A 35 5.23 19.54 -18.98
C SER A 35 6.05 20.45 -18.04
N ALA A 36 5.73 20.53 -16.75
CA ALA A 36 6.59 21.16 -15.76
C ALA A 36 7.39 20.08 -15.02
N LYS A 37 8.72 20.25 -14.99
CA LYS A 37 9.68 19.41 -14.28
C LYS A 37 9.14 19.10 -12.88
N VAL A 38 9.11 17.83 -12.47
CA VAL A 38 8.62 17.45 -11.13
C VAL A 38 9.53 18.10 -10.09
N VAL A 39 9.03 19.15 -9.44
CA VAL A 39 9.78 19.89 -8.43
C VAL A 39 9.36 19.41 -7.05
N ARG A 40 10.33 19.01 -6.23
CA ARG A 40 10.09 18.57 -4.85
C ARG A 40 10.31 19.74 -3.88
N PRO A 41 9.39 19.97 -2.92
CA PRO A 41 9.60 20.98 -1.90
C PRO A 41 10.74 20.57 -0.97
N LEU A 42 11.63 21.52 -0.71
CA LEU A 42 12.80 21.31 0.14
C LEU A 42 13.11 22.56 0.96
N VAL A 43 13.85 22.37 2.04
CA VAL A 43 14.32 23.45 2.91
C VAL A 43 15.83 23.46 2.95
N LYS A 44 16.39 24.67 2.89
CA LYS A 44 17.81 24.94 3.07
C LYS A 44 18.02 25.62 4.41
N LEU A 45 19.02 25.16 5.16
CA LEU A 45 19.44 25.83 6.38
C LEU A 45 20.45 26.93 6.03
N LEU A 46 20.21 28.13 6.56
CA LEU A 46 21.06 29.30 6.38
C LEU A 46 21.62 29.71 7.74
N ASP A 47 22.87 30.15 7.77
CA ASP A 47 23.51 30.77 8.94
C ASP A 47 23.05 32.22 9.14
N ALA A 48 23.53 32.88 10.21
CA ALA A 48 23.20 34.27 10.51
C ALA A 48 23.72 35.26 9.45
N GLN A 49 24.68 34.87 8.62
CA GLN A 49 25.21 35.64 7.50
C GLN A 49 24.51 35.35 6.17
N GLY A 50 23.52 34.43 6.16
CA GLY A 50 22.78 34.04 4.97
C GLY A 50 23.48 32.99 4.08
N ASN A 51 24.58 32.38 4.54
CA ASN A 51 25.23 31.29 3.81
C ASN A 51 24.60 29.95 4.14
N GLU A 52 24.66 29.01 3.19
CA GLU A 52 24.15 27.65 3.40
C GLU A 52 24.96 26.92 4.47
N VAL A 53 24.26 26.38 5.48
CA VAL A 53 24.86 25.54 6.52
C VAL A 53 25.32 24.25 5.87
N LYS A 54 26.59 23.89 6.06
CA LYS A 54 27.19 22.65 5.53
C LYS A 54 27.13 21.53 6.57
N ILE A 55 27.03 20.29 6.08
CA ILE A 55 27.13 19.10 6.93
C ILE A 55 28.57 19.00 7.46
N PRO A 56 28.79 18.85 8.79
CA PRO A 56 30.13 18.74 9.36
C PRO A 56 30.95 17.65 8.66
N GLY A 57 32.12 18.02 8.13
CA GLY A 57 33.03 17.11 7.43
C GLY A 57 32.78 16.95 5.93
N THR A 58 31.83 17.67 5.34
CA THR A 58 31.61 17.67 3.88
C THR A 58 31.38 19.09 3.32
N ASP A 59 31.53 19.26 2.02
CA ASP A 59 31.18 20.50 1.32
C ASP A 59 29.69 20.57 0.91
N HIS A 60 28.88 19.60 1.32
CA HIS A 60 27.46 19.55 0.98
C HIS A 60 26.62 20.42 1.93
N SER A 61 25.76 21.26 1.36
CA SER A 61 24.79 22.04 2.12
C SER A 61 23.66 21.18 2.66
N VAL A 62 23.19 21.52 3.85
CA VAL A 62 22.06 20.84 4.50
C VAL A 62 20.78 21.22 3.78
N THR A 63 20.34 20.30 2.92
CA THR A 63 19.09 20.39 2.18
C THR A 63 18.20 19.23 2.57
N VAL A 64 17.00 19.53 3.08
CA VAL A 64 16.03 18.51 3.51
C VAL A 64 14.81 18.59 2.61
N GLY A 65 14.54 17.51 1.87
CA GLY A 65 13.33 17.38 1.06
C GLY A 65 12.14 16.94 1.90
N PHE A 66 10.96 17.46 1.59
CA PHE A 66 9.73 17.04 2.25
C PHE A 66 9.02 15.96 1.42
N PRO A 67 8.72 14.79 2.00
CA PRO A 67 7.96 13.75 1.32
C PRO A 67 6.49 14.16 1.14
N ILE A 68 5.84 13.58 0.13
CA ILE A 68 4.40 13.77 -0.11
C ILE A 68 3.62 13.32 1.12
N GLY A 69 2.61 14.10 1.52
CA GLY A 69 1.80 13.85 2.71
C GLY A 69 2.41 14.38 4.01
N ALA A 70 3.62 14.97 3.99
CA ALA A 70 4.18 15.60 5.17
C ALA A 70 3.45 16.91 5.51
N LEU A 71 3.07 17.07 6.78
CA LEU A 71 2.63 18.32 7.40
C LEU A 71 3.86 19.13 7.80
N LEU A 72 4.03 20.31 7.19
CA LEU A 72 5.06 21.28 7.57
C LEU A 72 4.65 21.96 8.87
N GLU A 73 5.50 21.89 9.89
CA GLU A 73 5.31 22.56 11.18
C GLU A 73 6.08 23.89 11.27
N VAL A 74 6.85 24.19 10.23
CA VAL A 74 7.76 25.34 10.20
C VAL A 74 7.38 26.33 9.08
N ARG A 75 7.85 27.57 9.18
CA ARG A 75 7.57 28.67 8.22
C ARG A 75 8.82 29.12 7.50
N ASP A 76 8.68 29.67 6.29
CA ASP A 76 9.83 30.26 5.60
C ASP A 76 10.49 31.36 6.45
N GLY A 77 11.82 31.37 6.50
CA GLY A 77 12.59 32.32 7.32
C GLY A 77 12.69 32.00 8.81
N GLN A 78 11.99 30.98 9.33
CA GLN A 78 12.04 30.67 10.77
C GLN A 78 13.43 30.20 11.21
N GLU A 79 13.81 30.58 12.43
CA GLU A 79 15.03 30.13 13.10
C GLU A 79 14.81 28.72 13.65
N VAL A 80 15.71 27.80 13.31
CA VAL A 80 15.62 26.39 13.70
C VAL A 80 16.97 25.93 14.23
N GLY A 81 16.94 25.16 15.33
CA GLY A 81 18.12 24.60 15.97
C GLY A 81 18.21 23.08 15.80
N PRO A 82 19.31 22.47 16.29
CA PRO A 82 19.45 21.01 16.34
C PRO A 82 18.27 20.36 17.09
N GLY A 83 17.66 19.33 16.50
CA GLY A 83 16.53 18.61 17.08
C GLY A 83 15.15 19.22 16.81
N HIS A 84 15.05 20.35 16.10
CA HIS A 84 13.77 20.94 15.72
C HIS A 84 13.08 20.09 14.64
N VAL A 85 11.77 19.85 14.80
CA VAL A 85 10.96 19.09 13.83
C VAL A 85 10.57 20.00 12.68
N LEU A 86 10.95 19.64 11.44
CA LEU A 86 10.65 20.43 10.24
C LEU A 86 9.28 20.06 9.65
N ALA A 87 8.98 18.77 9.60
CA ALA A 87 7.72 18.25 9.14
C ALA A 87 7.42 16.91 9.82
N ARG A 88 6.14 16.59 9.92
CA ARG A 88 5.65 15.28 10.37
C ARG A 88 4.81 14.66 9.27
N ILE A 89 5.00 13.39 8.98
CA ILE A 89 3.97 12.64 8.25
C ILE A 89 3.00 12.15 9.32
N PRO A 90 1.75 12.64 9.36
CA PRO A 90 0.75 11.99 10.19
C PRO A 90 0.62 10.57 9.65
N VAL A 91 1.17 9.61 10.39
CA VAL A 91 0.70 8.24 10.24
C VAL A 91 -0.77 8.35 10.64
N GLU A 92 -1.68 8.05 9.73
CA GLU A 92 -3.05 7.78 10.13
C GLU A 92 -2.95 6.60 11.11
N GLY A 93 -2.77 6.91 12.40
CA GLY A 93 -2.94 5.94 13.45
C GLY A 93 -4.36 5.51 13.30
N GLN A 94 -4.55 4.27 12.83
CA GLN A 94 -5.81 3.64 12.44
C GLN A 94 -6.97 4.44 13.02
N LYS A 95 -7.43 5.45 12.27
CA LYS A 95 -8.71 6.08 12.60
C LYS A 95 -9.63 4.89 12.55
N THR A 96 -10.28 4.56 13.67
CA THR A 96 -11.33 3.55 13.77
C THR A 96 -12.07 3.55 12.45
N ARG A 97 -11.74 2.58 11.58
CA ARG A 97 -12.50 2.38 10.37
C ARG A 97 -13.89 2.16 10.92
N ASP A 98 -14.77 3.05 10.52
CA ASP A 98 -16.13 3.16 11.01
C ASP A 98 -16.65 1.77 11.41
N ILE A 99 -17.06 1.58 12.67
CA ILE A 99 -17.66 0.32 13.16
C ILE A 99 -18.76 -0.10 12.16
N THR A 100 -19.43 0.89 11.55
CA THR A 100 -20.46 0.71 10.52
C THR A 100 -19.97 0.20 9.16
N GLY A 101 -18.68 0.35 8.82
CA GLY A 101 -18.05 -0.14 7.59
C GLY A 101 -17.26 -1.45 7.74
N GLY A 102 -16.81 -1.79 8.95
CA GLY A 102 -16.08 -3.04 9.25
C GLY A 102 -16.98 -4.23 9.60
N LEU A 103 -18.10 -3.99 10.31
CA LEU A 103 -19.08 -5.04 10.66
C LEU A 103 -19.62 -5.83 9.46
N PRO A 104 -19.86 -5.24 8.26
CA PRO A 104 -20.27 -6.01 7.10
C PRO A 104 -19.25 -7.09 6.71
N ARG A 105 -17.95 -6.82 6.84
CA ARG A 105 -16.90 -7.80 6.55
C ARG A 105 -16.87 -8.93 7.58
N VAL A 106 -17.01 -8.59 8.86
CA VAL A 106 -17.13 -9.59 9.94
C VAL A 106 -18.38 -10.44 9.73
N ALA A 107 -19.52 -9.84 9.40
CA ALA A 107 -20.75 -10.56 9.09
C ALA A 107 -20.57 -11.50 7.88
N GLU A 108 -19.91 -11.06 6.81
CA GLU A 108 -19.59 -11.91 5.65
C GLU A 108 -18.74 -13.13 6.02
N LEU A 109 -17.75 -12.96 6.91
CA LEU A 109 -16.88 -14.04 7.39
C LEU A 109 -17.67 -15.06 8.21
N PHE A 110 -18.53 -14.61 9.13
CA PHE A 110 -19.35 -15.50 9.97
C PHE A 110 -20.53 -16.12 9.20
N GLU A 111 -21.04 -15.48 8.15
CA GLU A 111 -22.01 -16.06 7.21
C GLU A 111 -21.35 -16.98 6.17
N ALA A 112 -20.01 -17.11 6.18
CA ALA A 112 -19.23 -17.89 5.21
C ALA A 112 -19.57 -17.55 3.74
N ARG A 113 -19.82 -16.27 3.45
CA ARG A 113 -20.09 -15.80 2.09
C ARG A 113 -18.81 -15.75 1.28
N SER A 114 -18.86 -16.30 0.07
CA SER A 114 -17.76 -16.17 -0.89
C SER A 114 -17.57 -14.70 -1.29
N PRO A 115 -16.33 -14.17 -1.23
CA PRO A 115 -16.04 -12.82 -1.70
C PRO A 115 -16.37 -12.66 -3.19
N LYS A 116 -16.88 -11.47 -3.58
CA LYS A 116 -17.20 -11.19 -4.98
C LYS A 116 -15.99 -11.27 -5.91
N ASP A 117 -14.83 -10.87 -5.40
CA ASP A 117 -13.56 -10.90 -6.15
C ASP A 117 -12.59 -11.93 -5.57
N LYS A 118 -13.06 -13.14 -5.23
CA LYS A 118 -12.22 -14.13 -4.55
C LYS A 118 -10.96 -14.50 -5.33
N GLY A 119 -9.85 -14.61 -4.62
CA GLY A 119 -8.63 -15.22 -5.14
C GLY A 119 -8.81 -16.72 -5.36
N MET A 120 -7.72 -17.40 -5.68
CA MET A 120 -7.72 -18.84 -5.88
C MET A 120 -6.57 -19.48 -5.13
N LEU A 121 -6.88 -20.53 -4.39
CA LEU A 121 -5.91 -21.40 -3.75
C LEU A 121 -5.64 -22.62 -4.65
N ALA A 122 -4.45 -23.18 -4.58
CA ALA A 122 -4.10 -24.39 -5.32
C ALA A 122 -4.93 -25.58 -4.81
N GLU A 123 -5.69 -26.20 -5.71
CA GLU A 123 -6.55 -27.35 -5.39
C GLU A 123 -5.75 -28.58 -4.94
N MET A 124 -4.54 -28.73 -5.47
CA MET A 124 -3.66 -29.86 -5.23
C MET A 124 -2.20 -29.45 -5.30
N THR A 125 -1.34 -30.25 -4.67
CA THR A 125 0.12 -30.09 -4.78
C THR A 125 0.60 -30.61 -6.12
N GLY A 126 1.36 -29.82 -6.86
CA GLY A 126 1.83 -30.21 -8.17
C GLY A 126 2.54 -29.11 -8.95
N THR A 127 2.87 -29.41 -10.20
CA THR A 127 3.50 -28.47 -11.12
C THR A 127 2.44 -27.71 -11.89
N VAL A 128 2.54 -26.38 -11.90
CA VAL A 128 1.64 -25.48 -12.63
C VAL A 128 2.01 -25.44 -14.12
N SER A 129 1.01 -25.54 -14.98
CA SER A 129 1.14 -25.32 -16.43
C SER A 129 -0.04 -24.51 -16.95
N PHE A 130 0.13 -23.84 -18.09
CA PHE A 130 -0.93 -23.07 -18.71
C PHE A 130 -1.37 -23.73 -20.02
N GLY A 131 -2.66 -24.01 -20.11
CA GLY A 131 -3.28 -24.61 -21.29
C GLY A 131 -3.69 -23.57 -22.34
N LYS A 132 -4.43 -24.02 -23.34
CA LYS A 132 -4.94 -23.15 -24.41
C LYS A 132 -5.87 -22.06 -23.84
N GLU A 133 -5.50 -20.81 -24.07
CA GLU A 133 -6.31 -19.65 -23.70
C GLU A 133 -7.64 -19.62 -24.46
N THR A 134 -8.70 -19.19 -23.78
CA THR A 134 -10.01 -18.91 -24.36
C THR A 134 -10.25 -17.39 -24.39
N LYS A 135 -11.28 -16.90 -25.09
CA LYS A 135 -11.65 -15.47 -25.07
C LYS A 135 -11.89 -15.00 -23.62
N GLY A 136 -10.94 -14.24 -23.08
CA GLY A 136 -11.01 -13.62 -21.75
C GLY A 136 -10.58 -14.48 -20.56
N LYS A 137 -10.22 -15.76 -20.77
CA LYS A 137 -9.79 -16.66 -19.68
C LYS A 137 -8.51 -17.42 -20.04
N VAL A 138 -7.63 -17.58 -19.06
CA VAL A 138 -6.45 -18.44 -19.08
C VAL A 138 -6.83 -19.79 -18.48
N ARG A 139 -6.38 -20.88 -19.10
CA ARG A 139 -6.54 -22.22 -18.52
C ARG A 139 -5.32 -22.50 -17.65
N LEU A 140 -5.50 -22.54 -16.34
CA LEU A 140 -4.47 -22.94 -15.39
C LEU A 140 -4.63 -24.44 -15.10
N GLN A 141 -3.53 -25.17 -15.12
CA GLN A 141 -3.50 -26.60 -14.84
C GLN A 141 -2.47 -26.89 -13.74
N ILE A 142 -2.79 -27.82 -12.84
CA ILE A 142 -1.87 -28.32 -11.82
C ILE A 142 -1.78 -29.82 -12.00
N THR A 143 -0.56 -30.33 -12.18
CA THR A 143 -0.29 -31.76 -12.37
C THR A 143 0.46 -32.30 -11.15
N ASP A 144 -0.11 -33.29 -10.45
CA ASP A 144 0.61 -33.94 -9.34
C ASP A 144 1.73 -34.89 -9.84
N PRO A 145 2.59 -35.39 -8.95
CA PRO A 145 3.60 -36.38 -9.30
C PRO A 145 3.04 -37.71 -9.81
N ASP A 146 1.78 -38.04 -9.50
CA ASP A 146 1.08 -39.26 -9.94
C ASP A 146 0.43 -39.10 -11.34
N GLY A 147 0.55 -37.91 -11.95
CA GLY A 147 0.04 -37.58 -13.28
C GLY A 147 -1.43 -37.15 -13.33
N LYS A 148 -2.07 -36.92 -12.17
CA LYS A 148 -3.43 -36.37 -12.12
C LYS A 148 -3.37 -34.87 -12.41
N VAL A 149 -4.21 -34.45 -13.36
CA VAL A 149 -4.31 -33.05 -13.78
C VAL A 149 -5.61 -32.45 -13.24
N TRP A 150 -5.49 -31.33 -12.53
CA TRP A 150 -6.60 -30.44 -12.24
C TRP A 150 -6.50 -29.23 -13.16
N GLU A 151 -7.64 -28.75 -13.68
CA GLU A 151 -7.69 -27.58 -14.56
C GLU A 151 -8.82 -26.63 -14.19
N GLU A 152 -8.57 -25.33 -14.33
CA GLU A 152 -9.53 -24.27 -14.04
C GLU A 152 -9.36 -23.08 -14.99
N LEU A 153 -10.44 -22.34 -15.24
CA LEU A 153 -10.43 -21.19 -16.13
C LEU A 153 -10.38 -19.88 -15.34
N VAL A 154 -9.20 -19.29 -15.25
CA VAL A 154 -8.96 -18.02 -14.55
C VAL A 154 -9.22 -16.83 -15.50
N PRO A 155 -10.05 -15.84 -15.12
CA PRO A 155 -10.20 -14.61 -15.90
C PRO A 155 -8.87 -13.87 -16.09
N LYS A 156 -8.60 -13.36 -17.31
CA LYS A 156 -7.36 -12.63 -17.62
C LYS A 156 -7.18 -11.32 -16.85
N GLU A 157 -8.28 -10.78 -16.33
CA GLU A 157 -8.30 -9.58 -15.49
C GLU A 157 -7.74 -9.84 -14.08
N LYS A 158 -7.68 -11.10 -13.64
CA LYS A 158 -7.09 -11.46 -12.35
C LYS A 158 -5.58 -11.65 -12.47
N SER A 159 -4.86 -11.22 -11.44
CA SER A 159 -3.41 -11.41 -11.34
C SER A 159 -3.09 -12.84 -10.90
N ILE A 160 -2.43 -13.60 -11.76
CA ILE A 160 -1.92 -14.95 -11.44
C ILE A 160 -0.54 -14.78 -10.79
N LEU A 161 -0.36 -15.33 -9.58
CA LEU A 161 0.84 -15.16 -8.77
C LEU A 161 1.94 -16.19 -9.08
N VAL A 162 1.60 -17.22 -9.86
CA VAL A 162 2.46 -18.36 -10.16
C VAL A 162 2.91 -18.38 -11.62
N HIS A 163 4.04 -19.02 -11.87
CA HIS A 163 4.64 -19.14 -13.19
C HIS A 163 4.60 -20.57 -13.73
N GLU A 164 4.77 -20.71 -15.05
CA GLU A 164 4.80 -22.03 -15.70
C GLU A 164 5.99 -22.86 -15.19
N GLY A 165 5.73 -24.10 -14.80
CA GLY A 165 6.73 -25.00 -14.22
C GLY A 165 6.97 -24.80 -12.72
N GLN A 166 6.30 -23.86 -12.07
CA GLN A 166 6.37 -23.69 -10.61
C GLN A 166 5.67 -24.85 -9.89
N VAL A 167 6.29 -25.36 -8.84
CA VAL A 167 5.64 -26.32 -7.92
C VAL A 167 4.90 -25.54 -6.85
N VAL A 168 3.62 -25.84 -6.67
CA VAL A 168 2.75 -25.24 -5.65
C VAL A 168 2.26 -26.33 -4.71
N ASN A 169 2.00 -25.95 -3.45
CA ASN A 169 1.38 -26.84 -2.48
C ASN A 169 -0.13 -26.64 -2.44
N LYS A 170 -0.87 -27.69 -2.10
CA LYS A 170 -2.31 -27.60 -1.86
C LYS A 170 -2.61 -26.48 -0.84
N GLY A 171 -3.51 -25.58 -1.21
CA GLY A 171 -3.93 -24.43 -0.41
C GLY A 171 -3.04 -23.19 -0.54
N GLU A 172 -1.98 -23.21 -1.36
CA GLU A 172 -1.16 -22.04 -1.66
C GLU A 172 -1.89 -21.04 -2.56
N THR A 173 -1.72 -19.73 -2.34
CA THR A 173 -2.38 -18.71 -3.14
C THR A 173 -1.78 -18.62 -4.54
N ILE A 174 -2.58 -18.95 -5.57
CA ILE A 174 -2.14 -18.97 -6.97
C ILE A 174 -2.73 -17.83 -7.81
N VAL A 175 -3.85 -17.25 -7.38
CA VAL A 175 -4.47 -16.07 -7.99
C VAL A 175 -4.78 -15.08 -6.89
N ASP A 176 -4.42 -13.82 -7.14
CA ASP A 176 -4.62 -12.70 -6.21
C ASP A 176 -6.11 -12.47 -5.88
N GLY A 177 -6.35 -12.00 -4.66
CA GLY A 177 -7.67 -11.71 -4.12
C GLY A 177 -7.95 -12.42 -2.78
N PRO A 178 -9.01 -12.00 -2.06
CA PRO A 178 -9.40 -12.58 -0.78
C PRO A 178 -9.72 -14.07 -0.90
N ALA A 179 -9.23 -14.86 0.06
CA ALA A 179 -9.51 -16.28 0.11
C ALA A 179 -10.98 -16.54 0.51
N ASP A 180 -11.58 -17.56 -0.09
CA ASP A 180 -12.91 -18.03 0.25
C ASP A 180 -12.82 -18.92 1.51
N PRO A 181 -13.53 -18.58 2.62
CA PRO A 181 -13.53 -19.40 3.83
C PRO A 181 -13.85 -20.88 3.58
N GLN A 182 -14.70 -21.17 2.59
CA GLN A 182 -15.06 -22.55 2.24
C GLN A 182 -13.89 -23.29 1.58
N ASP A 183 -13.11 -22.59 0.75
CA ASP A 183 -11.92 -23.16 0.11
C ASP A 183 -10.80 -23.37 1.14
N ILE A 184 -10.61 -22.44 2.08
CA ILE A 184 -9.66 -22.61 3.19
C ILE A 184 -10.02 -23.87 4.01
N LEU A 185 -11.28 -24.02 4.42
CA LEU A 185 -11.71 -25.19 5.20
C LEU A 185 -11.44 -26.51 4.48
N ARG A 186 -11.76 -26.57 3.19
CA ARG A 186 -11.67 -27.78 2.37
C ARG A 186 -10.22 -28.13 2.01
N LEU A 187 -9.37 -27.12 1.81
CA LEU A 187 -8.00 -27.31 1.35
C LEU A 187 -7.01 -27.44 2.51
N LEU A 188 -7.10 -26.54 3.50
CA LEU A 188 -6.16 -26.36 4.60
C LEU A 188 -6.69 -26.86 5.95
N GLY A 189 -8.01 -26.97 6.11
CA GLY A 189 -8.64 -27.52 7.32
C GLY A 189 -9.10 -26.47 8.33
N ILE A 190 -9.57 -26.96 9.48
CA ILE A 190 -10.24 -26.13 10.51
C ILE A 190 -9.28 -25.18 11.23
N GLU A 191 -8.02 -25.59 11.42
CA GLU A 191 -7.01 -24.78 12.14
C GLU A 191 -6.66 -23.52 11.34
N GLU A 192 -6.37 -23.68 10.05
CA GLU A 192 -6.06 -22.55 9.16
C GLU A 192 -7.28 -21.66 8.91
N LEU A 193 -8.50 -22.24 8.82
CA LEU A 193 -9.72 -21.43 8.78
C LEU A 193 -9.87 -20.59 10.04
N SER A 194 -9.64 -21.19 11.21
CA SER A 194 -9.79 -20.49 12.49
C SER A 194 -8.79 -19.34 12.60
N ARG A 195 -7.53 -19.58 12.20
CA ARG A 195 -6.51 -18.54 12.12
C ARG A 195 -6.93 -17.42 11.18
N TYR A 196 -7.35 -17.75 9.96
CA TYR A 196 -7.81 -16.77 8.98
C TYR A 196 -8.96 -15.90 9.49
N ILE A 197 -9.98 -16.51 10.13
CA ILE A 197 -11.10 -15.75 10.70
C ILE A 197 -10.63 -14.83 11.82
N VAL A 198 -9.74 -15.29 12.70
CA VAL A 198 -9.22 -14.47 13.80
C VAL A 198 -8.41 -13.29 13.26
N ASP A 199 -7.52 -13.54 12.29
CA ASP A 199 -6.68 -12.50 11.69
C ASP A 199 -7.55 -11.46 10.97
N GLU A 200 -8.51 -11.88 10.15
CA GLU A 200 -9.42 -10.97 9.44
C GLU A 200 -10.33 -10.16 10.39
N VAL A 201 -10.70 -10.71 11.56
CA VAL A 201 -11.49 -9.97 12.56
C VAL A 201 -10.61 -8.99 13.35
N GLN A 202 -9.33 -9.31 13.58
CA GLN A 202 -8.38 -8.43 14.27
C GLN A 202 -7.89 -7.28 13.40
N ASP A 203 -7.83 -7.49 12.08
CA ASP A 203 -7.41 -6.48 11.11
C ASP A 203 -8.48 -5.40 10.83
N VAL A 204 -9.70 -5.58 11.35
CA VAL A 204 -10.84 -4.64 11.26
C VAL A 204 -10.85 -3.65 12.41
#